data_AF-A0AAW6ZGR1-F1
#
_entry.id   AF-A0AAW6ZGR1-F1
#
_cell.length_a   1.000
_cell.length_b   1.000
_cell.length_c   1.000
_cell.angle_alpha   90.00
_cell.angle_beta   90.00
_cell.angle_gamma   90.00
#
_symmetry.space_group_name_H-M   'P 1'
#
loop_
_entity.id
_entity.type
_entity.pdbx_description
1 polymer ?
#
loop_
_entity_poly.entity_id
_entity_poly.type
_entity_poly.pdbx_seq_one_letter_code
_entity_poly.pdbx_strand_id
1 'polypeptide(L)'
;MFKTPTFEEIREAILRDTKSIWPSADVSEDSDHFVHTSRLASCASGQYAHQHWIARQIFPDTADSDYLERHAAMRGIYRRNPTTTTGEAVLTGIAGSRIAAGMQIRAGNRMYQVRFAGEIGASGIGRVRITALEAGAAANTREKAAEMMAAPVGVSSDCTVSAQGGTDGETDASLLARLLEILRRPPAGGNKYDYRNWTLSVDGVTAYVHPLRRGLGTVDVVITSENGLPSDETVKKVQDYVEDALPADLKNKVRTRWYETNERPEEALKKLCS
;
A
#
# COMPACT_ATOMS: atom_id res chain seq x y z
N MET A 1 -20.52 20.91 -11.51
CA MET A 1 -20.92 19.78 -10.64
C MET A 1 -22.39 19.96 -10.33
N PHE A 2 -23.21 18.90 -10.43
CA PHE A 2 -24.64 18.99 -10.10
C PHE A 2 -24.78 19.25 -8.60
N LYS A 3 -25.50 20.31 -8.22
CA LYS A 3 -25.79 20.60 -6.80
C LYS A 3 -27.05 19.84 -6.42
N THR A 4 -26.91 18.85 -5.54
CA THR A 4 -28.05 18.12 -5.01
C THR A 4 -28.97 19.09 -4.26
N PRO A 5 -30.25 19.20 -4.65
CA PRO A 5 -31.19 20.06 -3.93
C PRO A 5 -31.48 19.48 -2.55
N THR A 6 -31.66 20.38 -1.59
CA THR A 6 -32.08 20.04 -0.23
C THR A 6 -33.52 19.57 -0.21
N PHE A 7 -33.92 18.92 0.88
CA PHE A 7 -35.30 18.50 1.10
C PHE A 7 -36.29 19.65 0.90
N GLU A 8 -35.97 20.82 1.46
CA GLU A 8 -36.79 22.03 1.35
C GLU A 8 -36.91 22.54 -0.08
N GLU A 9 -35.78 22.63 -0.79
CA GLU A 9 -35.76 23.05 -2.20
C GLU A 9 -36.58 22.12 -3.10
N ILE A 10 -36.54 20.80 -2.84
CA ILE A 10 -37.36 19.82 -3.58
C ILE A 10 -38.85 20.01 -3.28
N ARG A 11 -39.20 20.17 -2.00
CA ARG A 11 -40.58 20.37 -1.58
C ARG A 11 -41.17 21.64 -2.18
N GLU A 12 -40.45 22.76 -2.06
CA GLU A 12 -40.88 24.04 -2.61
C GLU A 12 -41.04 24.00 -4.14
N ALA A 13 -40.15 23.28 -4.84
CA ALA A 13 -40.27 23.11 -6.29
C ALA A 13 -41.57 22.38 -6.67
N ILE A 14 -41.89 21.27 -6.00
CA ILE A 14 -43.11 20.50 -6.27
C ILE A 14 -44.38 21.30 -5.90
N LEU A 15 -44.37 22.05 -4.79
CA LEU A 15 -45.49 22.92 -4.41
C LEU A 15 -45.70 24.05 -5.42
N ARG A 16 -44.61 24.64 -5.92
CA ARG A 16 -44.66 25.66 -6.99
C ARG A 16 -45.29 25.11 -8.26
N ASP A 17 -44.88 23.92 -8.69
CA ASP A 17 -45.44 23.25 -9.86
C ASP A 17 -46.93 22.91 -9.66
N THR A 18 -47.29 22.42 -8.48
CA THR A 18 -48.69 22.14 -8.11
C THR A 18 -49.55 23.40 -8.21
N LYS A 19 -49.07 24.53 -7.68
CA LYS A 19 -49.78 25.81 -7.73
C LYS A 19 -49.86 26.38 -9.15
N SER A 20 -48.84 26.13 -9.98
CA SER A 20 -48.83 26.54 -11.40
C SER A 20 -49.87 25.77 -12.23
N ILE A 21 -50.06 24.47 -11.95
CA ILE A 21 -51.03 23.63 -12.66
C ILE A 21 -52.45 23.91 -12.13
N TRP A 22 -52.59 24.04 -10.81
CA TRP A 22 -53.86 24.30 -10.13
C TRP A 22 -53.77 25.53 -9.22
N PRO A 23 -54.09 26.73 -9.74
CA PRO A 23 -54.00 27.97 -8.97
C PRO A 23 -54.83 27.98 -7.67
N SER A 24 -55.91 27.19 -7.61
CA SER A 24 -56.77 27.06 -6.42
C SER A 24 -56.28 26.05 -5.38
N ALA A 25 -55.22 25.28 -5.64
CA ALA A 25 -54.71 24.29 -4.69
C ALA A 25 -54.18 24.96 -3.41
N ASP A 26 -54.55 24.43 -2.23
CA ASP A 26 -53.96 24.85 -0.96
C ASP A 26 -52.58 24.21 -0.80
N VAL A 27 -51.57 25.02 -0.47
CA VAL A 27 -50.16 24.61 -0.33
C VAL A 27 -49.58 25.05 1.02
N SER A 28 -50.44 25.46 1.96
CA SER A 28 -50.05 25.81 3.33
C SER A 28 -49.49 24.60 4.09
N GLU A 29 -48.75 24.85 5.18
CA GLU A 29 -47.98 23.85 5.92
C GLU A 29 -48.80 22.65 6.43
N ASP A 30 -50.10 22.84 6.67
CA ASP A 30 -51.03 21.80 7.13
C ASP A 30 -51.92 21.22 6.02
N SER A 31 -51.73 21.65 4.77
CA SER A 31 -52.52 21.14 3.64
C SER A 31 -52.11 19.72 3.24
N ASP A 32 -53.07 18.94 2.72
CA ASP A 32 -52.79 17.60 2.18
C ASP A 32 -51.69 17.65 1.11
N HIS A 33 -51.68 18.67 0.26
CA HIS A 33 -50.64 18.86 -0.75
C HIS A 33 -49.25 19.04 -0.13
N PHE A 34 -49.14 19.77 0.97
CA PHE A 34 -47.87 19.95 1.68
C PHE A 34 -47.37 18.66 2.32
N VAL A 35 -48.27 17.90 2.96
CA VAL A 35 -47.94 16.59 3.55
C VAL A 35 -47.51 15.58 2.48
N HIS A 36 -48.28 15.46 1.40
CA HIS A 36 -47.95 14.58 0.28
C HIS A 36 -46.63 14.97 -0.41
N THR A 37 -46.40 16.27 -0.60
CA THR A 37 -45.16 16.76 -1.20
C THR A 37 -43.96 16.50 -0.28
N SER A 38 -44.11 16.69 1.03
CA SER A 38 -43.05 16.39 2.00
C SER A 38 -42.66 14.91 1.97
N ARG A 39 -43.63 14.00 1.85
CA ARG A 39 -43.35 12.56 1.64
C ARG A 39 -42.55 12.32 0.36
N LEU A 40 -42.96 12.92 -0.77
CA LEU A 40 -42.26 12.75 -2.04
C LEU A 40 -40.85 13.35 -2.01
N ALA A 41 -40.69 14.53 -1.40
CA ALA A 41 -39.40 15.18 -1.22
C ALA A 41 -38.45 14.31 -0.38
N SER A 42 -38.95 13.67 0.69
CA SER A 42 -38.15 12.74 1.50
C SER A 42 -37.64 11.55 0.67
N CYS A 43 -38.51 10.93 -0.13
CA CYS A 43 -38.10 9.86 -1.04
C CYS A 43 -37.06 10.35 -2.07
N ALA A 44 -37.29 11.51 -2.67
CA ALA A 44 -36.37 12.11 -3.65
C ALA A 44 -35.01 12.44 -3.04
N SER A 45 -34.96 13.02 -1.82
CA SER A 45 -33.72 13.28 -1.09
C SER A 45 -32.92 12.00 -0.85
N GLY A 46 -33.58 10.90 -0.44
CA GLY A 46 -32.93 9.60 -0.29
C GLY A 46 -32.34 9.07 -1.60
N GLN A 47 -33.08 9.20 -2.71
CA GLN A 47 -32.60 8.80 -4.04
C GLN A 47 -31.39 9.64 -4.48
N TYR A 48 -31.43 10.96 -4.28
CA TYR A 48 -30.28 11.82 -4.61
C TYR A 48 -29.05 11.50 -3.76
N ALA A 49 -29.22 11.21 -2.47
CA ALA A 49 -28.12 10.81 -1.60
C ALA A 49 -27.47 9.50 -2.08
N HIS A 50 -28.28 8.51 -2.46
CA HIS A 50 -27.79 7.26 -3.02
C HIS A 50 -27.10 7.45 -4.38
N GLN A 51 -27.67 8.26 -5.28
CA GLN A 51 -27.05 8.59 -6.57
C GLN A 51 -25.71 9.33 -6.39
N HIS A 52 -25.64 10.25 -5.44
CA HIS A 52 -24.39 10.95 -5.12
C HIS A 52 -23.33 9.96 -4.59
N TRP A 53 -23.73 9.00 -3.75
CA TRP A 53 -22.84 7.94 -3.31
C TRP A 53 -22.35 7.09 -4.49
N ILE A 54 -23.24 6.65 -5.38
CA ILE A 54 -22.85 5.90 -6.60
C ILE A 54 -21.85 6.70 -7.44
N ALA A 55 -22.12 7.99 -7.67
CA ALA A 55 -21.25 8.85 -8.47
C ALA A 55 -19.83 8.94 -7.90
N ARG A 56 -19.69 8.97 -6.57
CA ARG A 56 -18.38 8.91 -5.90
C ARG A 56 -17.66 7.58 -6.14
N GLN A 57 -18.37 6.47 -6.23
CA GLN A 57 -17.76 5.15 -6.47
C GLN A 57 -17.26 4.96 -7.92
N ILE A 58 -17.71 5.79 -8.87
CA ILE A 58 -17.33 5.69 -10.29
C ILE A 58 -15.83 5.94 -10.48
N PHE A 59 -15.28 6.92 -9.78
CA PHE A 59 -13.87 7.29 -9.92
C PHE A 59 -13.05 6.76 -8.74
N PRO A 60 -11.87 6.17 -8.99
CA PRO A 60 -11.08 5.52 -7.95
C PRO A 60 -10.57 6.50 -6.87
N ASP A 61 -10.42 7.78 -7.19
CA ASP A 61 -9.96 8.81 -6.25
C ASP A 61 -11.04 9.27 -5.26
N THR A 62 -12.32 9.07 -5.58
CA THR A 62 -13.46 9.44 -4.72
C THR A 62 -14.20 8.24 -4.12
N ALA A 63 -13.84 7.04 -4.57
CA ALA A 63 -14.44 5.78 -4.16
C ALA A 63 -14.07 5.39 -2.73
N ASP A 64 -14.97 4.67 -2.07
CA ASP A 64 -14.71 4.03 -0.78
C ASP A 64 -13.84 2.76 -0.98
N SER A 65 -13.25 2.24 0.09
CA SER A 65 -12.19 1.23 0.07
C SER A 65 -12.54 -0.02 -0.78
N ASP A 66 -13.76 -0.55 -0.65
CA ASP A 66 -14.21 -1.74 -1.38
C ASP A 66 -14.28 -1.51 -2.90
N TYR A 67 -14.70 -0.31 -3.33
CA TYR A 67 -14.77 0.05 -4.75
C TYR A 67 -13.39 0.40 -5.31
N LEU A 68 -12.53 1.05 -4.51
CA LEU A 68 -11.13 1.25 -4.88
C LEU A 68 -10.41 -0.08 -5.14
N GLU A 69 -10.65 -1.09 -4.32
CA GLU A 69 -10.12 -2.44 -4.54
C GLU A 69 -10.64 -3.09 -5.82
N ARG A 70 -11.92 -2.90 -6.15
CA ARG A 70 -12.47 -3.36 -7.43
C ARG A 70 -11.80 -2.66 -8.62
N HIS A 71 -11.59 -1.35 -8.54
CA HIS A 71 -10.86 -0.58 -9.55
C HIS A 71 -9.43 -1.06 -9.72
N ALA A 72 -8.74 -1.31 -8.61
CA ALA A 72 -7.38 -1.86 -8.60
C ALA A 72 -7.32 -3.28 -9.21
N ALA A 73 -8.27 -4.14 -8.86
CA ALA A 73 -8.35 -5.51 -9.34
C ALA A 73 -8.56 -5.60 -10.87
N MET A 74 -9.29 -4.64 -11.47
CA MET A 74 -9.41 -4.53 -12.94
C MET A 74 -8.07 -4.30 -13.67
N ARG A 75 -7.01 -3.97 -12.93
CA ARG A 75 -5.63 -3.80 -13.43
C ARG A 75 -4.66 -4.82 -12.82
N GLY A 76 -5.17 -5.87 -12.18
CA GLY A 76 -4.34 -6.89 -11.52
C GLY A 76 -3.58 -6.38 -10.29
N ILE A 77 -3.99 -5.24 -9.74
CA ILE A 77 -3.40 -4.68 -8.52
C ILE A 77 -4.25 -5.15 -7.34
N TYR A 78 -3.61 -5.78 -6.36
CA TYR A 78 -4.24 -6.18 -5.10
C TYR A 78 -3.58 -5.45 -3.93
N ARG A 79 -4.37 -5.20 -2.89
CA ARG A 79 -3.91 -4.59 -1.65
C ARG A 79 -2.86 -5.48 -1.00
N ARG A 80 -1.75 -4.88 -0.56
CA ARG A 80 -0.74 -5.63 0.20
C ARG A 80 -1.25 -5.92 1.60
N ASN A 81 -1.21 -7.20 1.97
CA ASN A 81 -1.56 -7.64 3.31
C ASN A 81 -0.51 -7.19 4.32
N PRO A 82 -0.91 -6.95 5.59
CA PRO A 82 0.06 -6.75 6.67
C PRO A 82 0.90 -8.02 6.85
N THR A 83 2.18 -7.85 7.19
CA THR A 83 3.08 -8.96 7.53
C THR A 83 3.24 -9.07 9.04
N THR A 84 3.40 -10.30 9.51
CA THR A 84 3.65 -10.57 10.93
C THR A 84 5.13 -10.38 11.27
N THR A 85 5.38 -9.71 12.39
CA THR A 85 6.72 -9.59 12.95
C THR A 85 7.25 -10.94 13.45
N THR A 86 8.49 -11.27 13.10
CA THR A 86 9.18 -12.48 13.59
C THR A 86 10.51 -12.10 14.23
N GLY A 87 10.98 -12.92 15.15
CA GLY A 87 12.21 -12.62 15.86
C GLY A 87 12.59 -13.66 16.90
N GLU A 88 13.37 -13.22 17.88
CA GLU A 88 13.82 -14.05 18.99
C GLU A 88 13.46 -13.41 20.34
N ALA A 89 13.10 -14.26 21.29
CA ALA A 89 13.03 -13.93 22.70
C ALA A 89 14.20 -14.59 23.44
N VAL A 90 14.87 -13.81 24.27
CA VAL A 90 15.94 -14.25 25.18
C VAL A 90 15.33 -14.43 26.56
N LEU A 91 15.39 -15.66 27.06
CA LEU A 91 14.83 -16.11 28.32
C LEU A 91 15.98 -16.54 29.24
N THR A 92 15.79 -16.39 30.55
CA THR A 92 16.75 -16.86 31.56
C THR A 92 16.10 -17.88 32.49
N GLY A 93 16.91 -18.78 33.06
CA GLY A 93 16.38 -19.81 33.95
C GLY A 93 17.39 -20.88 34.34
N ILE A 94 16.88 -21.96 34.91
CA ILE A 94 17.63 -23.15 35.27
C ILE A 94 17.92 -23.95 33.99
N ALA A 95 19.18 -24.33 33.81
CA ALA A 95 19.62 -25.14 32.68
C ALA A 95 18.79 -26.43 32.55
N GLY A 96 18.37 -26.76 31.33
CA GLY A 96 17.53 -27.93 31.02
C GLY A 96 16.02 -27.70 31.18
N SER A 97 15.59 -26.52 31.61
CA SER A 97 14.16 -26.17 31.65
C SER A 97 13.60 -26.05 30.22
N ARG A 98 12.44 -26.66 29.96
CA ARG A 98 11.81 -26.69 28.63
C ARG A 98 10.87 -25.51 28.42
N ILE A 99 10.93 -24.94 27.23
CA ILE A 99 10.03 -23.89 26.73
C ILE A 99 9.20 -24.51 25.60
N ALA A 100 7.89 -24.62 25.78
CA ALA A 100 7.01 -25.22 24.78
C ALA A 100 6.67 -24.23 23.66
N ALA A 101 6.43 -24.75 22.46
CA ALA A 101 5.77 -23.98 21.41
C ALA A 101 4.36 -23.59 21.86
N GLY A 102 3.89 -22.42 21.42
CA GLY A 102 2.57 -21.89 21.75
C GLY A 102 2.53 -20.99 22.98
N MET A 103 3.59 -20.95 23.80
CA MET A 103 3.69 -20.04 24.96
C MET A 103 3.62 -18.57 24.53
N GLN A 104 2.99 -17.73 25.36
CA GLN A 104 2.77 -16.32 25.06
C GLN A 104 3.67 -15.40 25.89
N ILE A 105 4.22 -14.39 25.24
CA ILE A 105 5.10 -13.36 25.79
C ILE A 105 4.47 -12.00 25.54
N ARG A 106 4.39 -11.16 26.56
CA ARG A 106 3.85 -9.80 26.51
C ARG A 106 5.00 -8.79 26.54
N ALA A 107 5.11 -7.95 25.52
CA ALA A 107 6.04 -6.81 25.51
C ALA A 107 5.25 -5.50 25.43
N GLY A 108 5.03 -4.85 26.58
CA GLY A 108 4.10 -3.72 26.68
C GLY A 108 2.66 -4.14 26.34
N ASN A 109 2.06 -3.51 25.32
CA ASN A 109 0.70 -3.83 24.86
C ASN A 109 0.65 -4.87 23.71
N ARG A 110 1.79 -5.49 23.36
CA ARG A 110 1.87 -6.46 22.26
C ARG A 110 2.13 -7.86 22.77
N MET A 111 1.54 -8.84 22.09
CA MET A 111 1.65 -10.26 22.42
C MET A 111 2.41 -11.00 21.32
N TYR A 112 3.32 -11.86 21.73
CA TYR A 112 4.11 -12.74 20.86
C TYR A 112 3.91 -14.18 21.29
N GLN A 113 4.06 -15.10 20.36
CA GLN A 113 3.95 -16.53 20.59
C GLN A 113 5.25 -17.23 20.21
N VAL A 114 5.67 -18.18 21.05
CA VAL A 114 6.83 -19.04 20.78
C VAL A 114 6.48 -20.02 19.67
N ARG A 115 7.23 -19.97 18.55
CA ARG A 115 6.93 -20.76 17.35
C ARG A 115 7.47 -22.19 17.43
N PHE A 116 8.66 -22.34 18.00
CA PHE A 116 9.33 -23.64 18.15
C PHE A 116 9.72 -23.85 19.61
N ALA A 117 9.54 -25.07 20.10
CA ALA A 117 9.98 -25.44 21.43
C ALA A 117 11.51 -25.27 21.55
N GLY A 118 11.96 -24.88 22.74
CA GLY A 118 13.36 -24.70 23.05
C GLY A 118 13.65 -25.09 24.50
N GLU A 119 14.89 -24.89 24.93
CA GLU A 119 15.31 -25.14 26.30
C GLU A 119 16.31 -24.08 26.76
N ILE A 120 16.44 -23.94 28.07
CA ILE A 120 17.47 -23.07 28.67
C ILE A 120 18.81 -23.81 28.61
N GLY A 121 19.80 -23.17 27.97
CA GLY A 121 21.15 -23.71 27.84
C GLY A 121 21.91 -23.71 29.16
N ALA A 122 23.09 -24.35 29.18
CA ALA A 122 23.95 -24.46 30.36
C ALA A 122 24.39 -23.12 30.96
N SER A 123 24.39 -22.04 30.17
CA SER A 123 24.67 -20.67 30.61
C SER A 123 23.50 -20.01 31.37
N GLY A 124 22.38 -20.71 31.54
CA GLY A 124 21.16 -20.15 32.12
C GLY A 124 20.38 -19.25 31.16
N ILE A 125 20.74 -19.21 29.87
CA ILE A 125 20.07 -18.43 28.82
C ILE A 125 19.49 -19.37 27.76
N GLY A 126 18.23 -19.15 27.39
CA GLY A 126 17.57 -19.79 26.25
C GLY A 126 17.15 -18.76 25.20
N ARG A 127 17.23 -19.12 23.92
CA ARG A 127 16.72 -18.30 22.82
C ARG A 127 15.65 -19.07 22.09
N VAL A 128 14.48 -18.44 21.92
CA VAL A 128 13.36 -19.05 21.21
C VAL A 128 12.87 -18.14 20.11
N ARG A 129 12.52 -18.74 18.96
CA ARG A 129 11.91 -17.99 17.86
C ARG A 129 10.47 -17.67 18.19
N ILE A 130 10.10 -16.41 17.99
CA ILE A 130 8.77 -15.90 18.28
C ILE A 130 8.12 -15.31 17.03
N THR A 131 6.80 -15.21 17.06
CA THR A 131 5.99 -14.52 16.05
C THR A 131 4.95 -13.67 16.77
N ALA A 132 4.75 -12.43 16.31
CA ALA A 132 3.72 -11.58 16.86
C ALA A 132 2.32 -12.17 16.58
N LEU A 133 1.42 -12.09 17.55
CA LEU A 133 0.03 -12.55 17.40
C LEU A 133 -0.78 -11.62 16.49
N GLU A 134 -0.42 -10.33 16.47
CA GLU A 134 -1.00 -9.34 15.58
C GLU A 134 -0.01 -8.97 14.48
N ALA A 135 -0.48 -8.89 13.24
CA ALA A 135 0.31 -8.40 12.12
C ALA A 135 0.41 -6.86 12.15
N GLY A 136 1.48 -6.31 11.57
CA GLY A 136 1.71 -4.86 11.52
C GLY A 136 3.08 -4.44 12.05
N ALA A 137 3.48 -3.21 11.71
CA ALA A 137 4.78 -2.65 12.05
C ALA A 137 4.90 -2.33 13.55
N ALA A 138 3.78 -2.16 14.24
CA ALA A 138 3.77 -1.82 15.66
C ALA A 138 4.22 -2.97 16.59
N ALA A 139 4.36 -4.20 16.07
CA ALA A 139 4.98 -5.32 16.77
C ALA A 139 6.51 -5.39 16.53
N ASN A 140 7.10 -4.48 15.75
CA ASN A 140 8.54 -4.41 15.61
C ASN A 140 9.18 -3.82 16.87
N THR A 141 10.18 -4.50 17.40
CA THR A 141 10.87 -4.07 18.61
C THR A 141 12.30 -4.58 18.66
N ARG A 142 13.16 -3.86 19.37
CA ARG A 142 14.57 -4.20 19.54
C ARG A 142 14.89 -4.20 21.03
N GLU A 143 15.37 -5.33 21.51
CA GLU A 143 15.84 -5.52 22.89
C GLU A 143 14.87 -4.98 23.95
N LYS A 144 13.58 -5.23 23.75
CA LYS A 144 12.54 -4.72 24.64
C LYS A 144 12.26 -5.70 25.78
N ALA A 145 12.19 -5.18 26.99
CA ALA A 145 11.75 -5.94 28.15
C ALA A 145 10.32 -6.46 27.95
N ALA A 146 10.12 -7.73 28.30
CA ALA A 146 8.88 -8.46 28.10
C ALA A 146 8.70 -9.50 29.21
N GLU A 147 7.47 -9.97 29.38
CA GLU A 147 7.09 -10.91 30.43
C GLU A 147 6.37 -12.12 29.82
N MET A 148 6.71 -13.33 30.26
CA MET A 148 5.94 -14.52 29.94
C MET A 148 4.59 -14.50 30.67
N MET A 149 3.50 -14.75 29.94
CA MET A 149 2.16 -14.82 30.54
C MET A 149 2.01 -16.03 31.47
N ALA A 150 2.69 -17.12 31.15
CA ALA A 150 2.74 -18.35 31.94
C ALA A 150 4.14 -18.95 31.80
N ALA A 151 5.04 -18.57 32.70
CA ALA A 151 6.41 -19.10 32.72
C ALA A 151 6.40 -20.58 33.18
N PRO A 152 7.04 -21.49 32.43
CA PRO A 152 7.20 -22.87 32.88
C PRO A 152 8.15 -22.96 34.08
N VAL A 153 8.05 -24.06 34.83
CA VAL A 153 8.90 -24.29 36.01
C VAL A 153 10.38 -24.23 35.61
N GLY A 154 11.15 -23.42 36.34
CA GLY A 154 12.58 -23.24 36.10
C GLY A 154 12.93 -22.16 35.08
N VAL A 155 11.96 -21.45 34.50
CA VAL A 155 12.20 -20.30 33.60
C VAL A 155 11.72 -19.01 34.27
N SER A 156 12.51 -17.94 34.15
CA SER A 156 12.15 -16.60 34.60
C SER A 156 10.95 -16.07 33.81
N SER A 157 10.06 -15.32 34.48
CA SER A 157 9.00 -14.57 33.80
C SER A 157 9.56 -13.46 32.93
N ASP A 158 10.67 -12.83 33.36
CA ASP A 158 11.27 -11.70 32.68
C ASP A 158 12.10 -12.18 31.48
N CYS A 159 11.91 -11.51 30.35
CA CYS A 159 12.59 -11.85 29.10
C CYS A 159 12.82 -10.59 28.26
N THR A 160 13.61 -10.75 27.20
CA THR A 160 13.88 -9.67 26.24
C THR A 160 13.49 -10.11 24.84
N VAL A 161 12.69 -9.30 24.16
CA VAL A 161 12.18 -9.58 22.81
C VAL A 161 12.86 -8.67 21.80
N SER A 162 13.35 -9.26 20.71
CA SER A 162 13.79 -8.55 19.51
C SER A 162 13.12 -9.17 18.29
N ALA A 163 12.30 -8.40 17.59
CA ALA A 163 11.53 -8.89 16.46
C ALA A 163 11.30 -7.80 15.41
N GLN A 164 11.39 -8.16 14.12
CA GLN A 164 11.28 -7.25 12.99
C GLN A 164 10.53 -7.90 11.82
N GLY A 165 10.35 -7.14 10.73
CA GLY A 165 9.76 -7.63 9.49
C GLY A 165 8.23 -7.53 9.41
N GLY A 166 7.57 -7.01 10.46
CA GLY A 166 6.17 -6.64 10.38
C GLY A 166 5.98 -5.34 9.61
N THR A 167 5.04 -5.33 8.68
CA THR A 167 4.61 -4.16 7.93
C THR A 167 3.12 -4.00 8.07
N ASP A 168 2.64 -2.76 8.16
CA ASP A 168 1.21 -2.49 8.18
C ASP A 168 0.56 -2.86 6.84
N GLY A 169 -0.75 -3.08 6.89
CA GLY A 169 -1.55 -3.26 5.69
C GLY A 169 -1.48 -2.00 4.83
N GLU A 170 -1.54 -2.18 3.52
CA GLU A 170 -1.51 -1.05 2.61
C GLU A 170 -2.74 -0.15 2.79
N THR A 171 -2.50 1.16 2.93
CA THR A 171 -3.53 2.17 3.05
C THR A 171 -4.22 2.45 1.71
N ASP A 172 -5.44 2.95 1.74
CA ASP A 172 -6.19 3.34 0.53
C ASP A 172 -5.41 4.36 -0.31
N ALA A 173 -4.75 5.32 0.33
CA ALA A 173 -3.94 6.32 -0.35
C ALA A 173 -2.76 5.69 -1.12
N SER A 174 -2.09 4.69 -0.53
CA SER A 174 -1.00 3.95 -1.18
C SER A 174 -1.51 3.10 -2.34
N LEU A 175 -2.63 2.39 -2.15
CA LEU A 175 -3.27 1.60 -3.19
C LEU A 175 -3.71 2.48 -4.38
N LEU A 176 -4.36 3.61 -4.10
CA LEU A 176 -4.77 4.59 -5.08
C LEU A 176 -3.56 5.16 -5.84
N ALA A 177 -2.47 5.48 -5.14
CA ALA A 177 -1.26 5.99 -5.78
C ALA A 177 -0.68 4.98 -6.79
N ARG A 178 -0.63 3.69 -6.43
CA ARG A 178 -0.21 2.62 -7.36
C ARG A 178 -1.14 2.48 -8.55
N LEU A 179 -2.46 2.53 -8.32
CA LEU A 179 -3.45 2.47 -9.40
C LEU A 179 -3.31 3.64 -10.36
N LEU A 180 -3.23 4.87 -9.83
CA LEU A 180 -3.07 6.08 -10.64
C LEU A 180 -1.75 6.10 -11.40
N GLU A 181 -0.68 5.54 -10.83
CA GLU A 181 0.60 5.41 -11.53
C GLU A 181 0.45 4.55 -12.80
N ILE A 182 -0.21 3.38 -12.70
CA ILE A 182 -0.47 2.52 -13.86
C ILE A 182 -1.41 3.20 -14.86
N LEU A 183 -2.45 3.90 -14.39
CA LEU A 183 -3.39 4.60 -15.29
C LEU A 183 -2.73 5.76 -16.04
N ARG A 184 -1.83 6.50 -15.38
CA ARG A 184 -1.09 7.62 -16.00
C ARG A 184 0.07 7.15 -16.87
N ARG A 185 0.62 5.97 -16.57
CA ARG A 185 1.80 5.40 -17.24
C ARG A 185 1.53 3.93 -17.60
N PRO A 186 0.61 3.68 -18.55
CA PRO A 186 0.31 2.32 -18.97
C PRO A 186 1.56 1.67 -19.58
N PRO A 187 1.85 0.39 -19.25
CA PRO A 187 2.95 -0.32 -19.86
C PRO A 187 2.79 -0.35 -21.38
N ALA A 188 3.79 0.11 -22.14
CA ALA A 188 3.70 0.21 -23.60
C ALA A 188 4.77 -0.62 -24.34
N GLY A 189 5.39 -1.59 -23.65
CA GLY A 189 6.33 -2.52 -24.25
C GLY A 189 7.65 -1.87 -24.69
N GLY A 190 8.15 -0.87 -23.97
CA GLY A 190 9.47 -0.26 -24.23
C GLY A 190 9.44 1.25 -24.42
N ASN A 191 8.47 1.96 -23.82
CA ASN A 191 8.57 3.42 -23.72
C ASN A 191 9.57 3.80 -22.60
N LYS A 192 9.97 5.07 -22.52
CA LYS A 192 10.95 5.54 -21.50
C LYS A 192 10.52 5.25 -20.04
N TYR A 193 9.22 5.16 -19.79
CA TYR A 193 8.67 4.91 -18.46
C TYR A 193 8.71 3.41 -18.12
N ASP A 194 8.56 2.53 -19.10
CA ASP A 194 8.70 1.09 -18.93
C ASP A 194 10.11 0.76 -18.45
N TYR A 195 11.14 1.27 -19.12
CA TYR A 195 12.54 1.12 -18.68
C TYR A 195 12.77 1.66 -17.27
N ARG A 196 12.16 2.80 -16.93
CA ARG A 196 12.28 3.37 -15.59
C ARG A 196 11.63 2.46 -14.55
N ASN A 197 10.41 1.97 -14.81
CA ASN A 197 9.67 1.11 -13.89
C ASN A 197 10.35 -0.25 -13.71
N TRP A 198 10.83 -0.86 -14.80
CA TRP A 198 11.61 -2.10 -14.74
C TRP A 198 12.93 -1.95 -13.99
N THR A 199 13.54 -0.77 -14.07
CA THR A 199 14.76 -0.50 -13.31
C THR A 199 14.46 -0.29 -11.82
N LEU A 200 13.37 0.41 -11.50
CA LEU A 200 12.95 0.69 -10.12
C LEU A 200 12.33 -0.52 -9.39
N SER A 201 12.01 -1.60 -10.08
CA SER A 201 11.62 -2.85 -9.42
C SER A 201 12.79 -3.59 -8.76
N VAL A 202 14.03 -3.16 -9.02
CA VAL A 202 15.20 -3.62 -8.27
C VAL A 202 15.45 -2.68 -7.09
N ASP A 203 15.44 -3.22 -5.88
CA ASP A 203 15.58 -2.46 -4.64
C ASP A 203 16.92 -1.70 -4.56
N GLY A 204 16.88 -0.49 -4.00
CA GLY A 204 18.07 0.32 -3.72
C GLY A 204 18.65 1.08 -4.92
N VAL A 205 17.89 1.20 -6.01
CA VAL A 205 18.29 1.87 -7.26
C VAL A 205 17.35 3.02 -7.60
N THR A 206 17.92 4.13 -8.08
CA THR A 206 17.21 5.22 -8.77
C THR A 206 17.60 5.21 -10.24
N ALA A 207 16.63 5.46 -11.14
CA ALA A 207 16.81 5.31 -12.58
C ALA A 207 16.49 6.59 -13.38
N TYR A 208 17.36 6.91 -14.34
CA TYR A 208 17.19 7.96 -15.33
C TYR A 208 17.28 7.38 -16.74
N VAL A 209 16.23 7.57 -17.55
CA VAL A 209 16.12 6.95 -18.88
C VAL A 209 16.25 8.01 -19.97
N HIS A 210 17.19 7.80 -20.88
CA HIS A 210 17.49 8.65 -22.02
C HIS A 210 17.22 7.89 -23.34
N PRO A 211 16.03 8.04 -23.94
CA PRO A 211 15.72 7.42 -25.22
C PRO A 211 16.51 8.09 -26.35
N LEU A 212 16.87 7.30 -27.38
CA LEU A 212 17.47 7.75 -28.64
C LEU A 212 18.84 8.44 -28.52
N ARG A 213 19.51 8.32 -27.36
CA ARG A 213 20.80 8.98 -27.11
C ARG A 213 21.92 8.55 -28.07
N ARG A 214 21.85 7.33 -28.62
CA ARG A 214 22.79 6.79 -29.62
C ARG A 214 22.13 6.57 -30.99
N GLY A 215 21.01 7.25 -31.25
CA GLY A 215 20.22 7.11 -32.48
C GLY A 215 19.01 6.18 -32.33
N LEU A 216 18.30 5.96 -33.45
CA LEU A 216 17.08 5.15 -33.51
C LEU A 216 17.33 3.73 -32.99
N GLY A 217 16.42 3.24 -32.15
CA GLY A 217 16.50 1.90 -31.54
C GLY A 217 17.41 1.80 -30.32
N THR A 218 17.89 2.92 -29.75
CA THR A 218 18.72 2.90 -28.53
C THR A 218 18.00 3.53 -27.34
N VAL A 219 18.20 2.95 -26.16
CA VAL A 219 17.76 3.50 -24.89
C VAL A 219 18.90 3.34 -23.90
N ASP A 220 19.33 4.45 -23.31
CA ASP A 220 20.37 4.46 -22.28
C ASP A 220 19.71 4.65 -20.92
N VAL A 221 20.01 3.76 -19.98
CA VAL A 221 19.51 3.81 -18.61
C VAL A 221 20.68 4.05 -17.68
N VAL A 222 20.61 5.14 -16.93
CA VAL A 222 21.60 5.51 -15.91
C VAL A 222 21.00 5.18 -14.55
N ILE A 223 21.77 4.46 -13.74
CA ILE A 223 21.36 4.02 -12.41
C ILE A 223 22.26 4.61 -11.33
N THR A 224 21.67 4.95 -10.19
CA THR A 224 22.37 5.45 -9.01
C THR A 224 21.85 4.73 -7.76
N SER A 225 22.69 4.53 -6.74
CA SER A 225 22.27 3.97 -5.45
C SER A 225 22.27 5.05 -4.35
N GLU A 226 21.54 4.83 -3.27
CA GLU A 226 21.53 5.73 -2.10
C GLU A 226 22.94 5.96 -1.51
N ASN A 227 23.84 4.98 -1.65
CA ASN A 227 25.21 5.03 -1.15
C ASN A 227 26.26 5.40 -2.23
N GLY A 228 25.84 5.92 -3.39
CA GLY A 228 26.73 6.29 -4.50
C GLY A 228 26.64 5.34 -5.70
N LEU A 229 27.78 4.91 -6.24
CA LEU A 229 27.83 3.95 -7.35
C LEU A 229 27.15 2.62 -6.95
N PRO A 230 26.21 2.11 -7.77
CA PRO A 230 25.67 0.77 -7.55
C PRO A 230 26.77 -0.27 -7.75
N SER A 231 26.72 -1.37 -7.00
CA SER A 231 27.66 -2.49 -7.20
C SER A 231 27.38 -3.22 -8.51
N ASP A 232 28.40 -3.87 -9.07
CA ASP A 232 28.30 -4.70 -10.29
C ASP A 232 27.17 -5.74 -10.19
N GLU A 233 26.95 -6.31 -8.99
CA GLU A 233 25.87 -7.27 -8.75
C GLU A 233 24.49 -6.63 -8.92
N THR A 234 24.31 -5.40 -8.43
CA THR A 234 23.08 -4.63 -8.57
C THR A 234 22.86 -4.23 -10.03
N VAL A 235 23.92 -3.80 -10.73
CA VAL A 235 23.86 -3.47 -12.16
C VAL A 235 23.42 -4.70 -12.97
N LYS A 236 23.99 -5.87 -12.67
CA LYS A 236 23.62 -7.12 -13.35
C LYS A 236 22.18 -7.56 -13.06
N LYS A 237 21.72 -7.45 -11.80
CA LYS A 237 20.31 -7.73 -11.47
C LYS A 237 19.33 -6.85 -12.25
N VAL A 238 19.64 -5.57 -12.36
CA VAL A 238 18.86 -4.62 -13.18
C VAL A 238 18.88 -5.03 -14.65
N GLN A 239 20.05 -5.39 -15.19
CA GLN A 239 20.20 -5.86 -16.57
C GLN A 239 19.32 -7.07 -16.86
N ASP A 240 19.47 -8.13 -16.06
CA ASP A 240 18.75 -9.39 -16.24
C ASP A 240 17.22 -9.15 -16.18
N TYR A 241 16.76 -8.28 -15.27
CA TYR A 241 15.36 -7.93 -15.15
C TYR A 241 14.82 -7.16 -16.36
N VAL A 242 15.56 -6.13 -16.82
CA VAL A 242 15.16 -5.32 -17.96
C VAL A 242 15.16 -6.14 -19.26
N GLU A 243 16.14 -7.02 -19.44
CA GLU A 243 16.21 -7.92 -20.60
C GLU A 243 15.07 -8.95 -20.62
N ASP A 244 14.64 -9.44 -19.45
CA ASP A 244 13.49 -10.32 -19.36
C ASP A 244 12.20 -9.58 -19.76
N ALA A 245 12.02 -8.35 -19.26
CA ALA A 245 10.84 -7.52 -19.46
C ALA A 245 10.68 -6.93 -20.87
N LEU A 246 11.76 -6.90 -21.68
CA LEU A 246 11.71 -6.45 -23.07
C LEU A 246 10.81 -7.36 -23.93
N PRO A 247 9.98 -6.81 -24.84
CA PRO A 247 9.31 -7.61 -25.85
C PRO A 247 10.32 -8.42 -26.67
N ALA A 248 9.93 -9.63 -27.07
CA ALA A 248 10.80 -10.57 -27.79
C ALA A 248 11.50 -9.94 -29.00
N ASP A 249 10.81 -9.06 -29.74
CA ASP A 249 11.33 -8.40 -30.93
C ASP A 249 12.40 -7.32 -30.66
N LEU A 250 12.48 -6.82 -29.41
CA LEU A 250 13.40 -5.76 -29.00
C LEU A 250 14.67 -6.30 -28.34
N LYS A 251 14.69 -7.55 -27.86
CA LYS A 251 15.85 -8.17 -27.18
C LYS A 251 17.12 -8.15 -28.05
N ASN A 252 16.98 -8.20 -29.38
CA ASN A 252 18.09 -8.13 -30.33
C ASN A 252 18.31 -6.75 -30.98
N LYS A 253 17.42 -5.79 -30.75
CA LYS A 253 17.42 -4.47 -31.44
C LYS A 253 17.81 -3.33 -30.52
N VAL A 254 17.45 -3.40 -29.24
CA VAL A 254 17.79 -2.38 -28.27
C VAL A 254 19.16 -2.68 -27.70
N ARG A 255 20.16 -1.88 -28.08
CA ARG A 255 21.43 -1.88 -27.37
C ARG A 255 21.22 -1.07 -26.10
N THR A 256 21.16 -1.70 -24.93
CA THR A 256 21.22 -1.01 -23.63
C THR A 256 22.67 -0.88 -23.19
N ARG A 257 23.08 0.33 -22.79
CA ARG A 257 24.41 0.55 -22.19
C ARG A 257 24.22 1.18 -20.82
N TRP A 258 24.96 0.63 -19.86
CA TRP A 258 24.82 0.93 -18.44
C TRP A 258 26.02 1.75 -17.99
N TYR A 259 25.75 2.74 -17.17
CA TYR A 259 26.76 3.69 -16.70
C TYR A 259 26.58 3.91 -15.20
N GLU A 260 27.70 3.87 -14.49
CA GLU A 260 27.79 4.17 -13.06
C GLU A 260 28.41 5.56 -12.93
N THR A 261 27.78 6.48 -12.20
CA THR A 261 28.35 7.81 -11.94
C THR A 261 28.07 8.28 -10.51
N ASN A 262 29.06 8.96 -9.92
CA ASN A 262 28.98 9.62 -8.60
C ASN A 262 28.63 11.12 -8.70
N GLU A 263 28.45 11.66 -9.91
CA GLU A 263 28.17 13.08 -10.15
C GLU A 263 26.67 13.33 -10.29
N ARG A 264 26.21 14.59 -10.09
CA ARG A 264 24.81 14.96 -10.38
C ARG A 264 24.49 14.59 -11.83
N PRO A 265 23.27 14.10 -12.14
CA PRO A 265 22.93 13.59 -13.47
C PRO A 265 23.31 14.57 -14.60
N GLU A 266 23.12 15.88 -14.35
CA GLU A 266 23.40 16.98 -15.29
C GLU A 266 24.89 17.21 -15.60
N GLU A 267 25.80 16.84 -14.70
CA GLU A 267 27.25 17.01 -14.88
C GLU A 267 27.88 15.78 -15.54
N ALA A 268 27.43 14.58 -15.15
CA ALA A 268 27.74 13.35 -15.88
C ALA A 268 27.28 13.44 -17.35
N LEU A 269 26.17 14.14 -17.61
CA LEU A 269 25.64 14.42 -18.94
C LEU A 269 26.59 15.25 -19.83
N LYS A 270 27.42 16.14 -19.27
CA LYS A 270 28.36 16.98 -20.05
C LYS A 270 29.63 16.25 -20.48
N LYS A 271 30.20 15.38 -19.64
CA LYS A 271 31.40 14.60 -19.95
C LYS A 271 31.18 13.49 -21.00
N LEU A 272 29.92 13.14 -21.25
CA LEU A 272 29.54 12.07 -22.18
C LEU A 272 29.20 12.57 -23.61
N CYS A 273 29.15 13.90 -23.82
CA CYS A 273 28.92 14.53 -25.13
C CYS A 273 30.22 14.96 -25.83
N SER A 274 31.37 14.80 -25.18
CA SER A 274 32.73 14.94 -25.76
C SER A 274 33.28 13.56 -26.08
#